data_AF-A0A291QXR2-F1
#
_entry.id   AF-A0A291QXR2-F1
#
_cell.length_a   1.000
_cell.length_b   1.000
_cell.length_c   1.000
_cell.angle_alpha   90.00
_cell.angle_beta   90.00
_cell.angle_gamma   90.00
#
_symmetry.space_group_name_H-M   'P 1'
#
loop_
_entity.id
_entity.type
_entity.pdbx_description
1 polymer ?
#
loop_
_entity_poly.entity_id
_entity_poly.type
_entity_poly.pdbx_seq_one_letter_code
_entity_poly.pdbx_strand_id
1 'polypeptide(L)'
;MLRPSSMKQSAYTYLSIPLGLLCLILVVSSSCKKETVYAPSSLNRILGFSVVAPGGESLQGSVQGDSIVVYWPSYLAIPDSVSTEIEVSEDAVVEPGAGTKIALKTGTAFKVVAANNEYKTYYLKLVVNQPGIELYELNGFSTTKGGAVNIQLYTILKYIIEDTTVTKFWLQNEAGDALSLPWDFTEQGGSRFVQLKVPNDPAYKEGAYALKIESGTVSYLSSNAIFGILYPGSAKPKADNITEPITVKRGETITFSGSGFFDMKEARLFGYDANWNEQEIGTFTLENFTETSVTYKVPDNFPAGTYELGGWDTDGIFIQLRTSDFIGNWSWSGSNKVYVNIDGNTSFTVE
;
A
#
# COMPACT_ATOMS: atom_id res chain seq x y z
N MET A 1 100.29 13.94 -92.51
CA MET A 1 101.47 13.06 -92.50
C MET A 1 101.90 12.92 -91.04
N LEU A 2 101.95 11.68 -90.51
CA LEU A 2 102.72 11.18 -89.36
C LEU A 2 102.77 12.00 -88.02
N ARG A 3 102.42 11.29 -86.93
CA ARG A 3 102.75 11.44 -85.47
C ARG A 3 104.18 11.95 -85.17
N PRO A 4 104.63 12.31 -83.92
CA PRO A 4 104.06 12.10 -82.56
C PRO A 4 104.34 13.21 -81.47
N SER A 5 103.89 12.92 -80.22
CA SER A 5 104.54 13.16 -78.91
C SER A 5 104.35 14.48 -78.13
N SER A 6 103.94 14.34 -76.86
CA SER A 6 104.72 14.69 -75.65
C SER A 6 103.93 15.38 -74.51
N MET A 7 103.99 14.75 -73.34
CA MET A 7 103.96 15.24 -71.95
C MET A 7 103.77 16.75 -71.68
N LYS A 8 102.94 17.08 -70.68
CA LYS A 8 103.35 17.72 -69.41
C LYS A 8 102.22 17.78 -68.37
N GLN A 9 102.66 17.86 -67.12
CA GLN A 9 101.93 17.65 -65.87
C GLN A 9 101.67 18.99 -65.14
N SER A 10 100.60 19.01 -64.33
CA SER A 10 100.33 19.91 -63.18
C SER A 10 100.15 21.42 -63.40
N ALA A 11 98.97 21.93 -63.05
CA ALA A 11 98.76 22.78 -61.86
C ALA A 11 97.27 23.13 -61.68
N TYR A 12 96.86 23.23 -60.43
CA TYR A 12 95.51 23.48 -59.92
C TYR A 12 94.93 24.83 -60.32
N THR A 13 93.61 24.89 -60.55
CA THR A 13 92.83 26.12 -60.35
C THR A 13 91.43 25.75 -59.87
N TYR A 14 91.09 26.21 -58.67
CA TYR A 14 89.78 26.07 -58.03
C TYR A 14 88.76 26.99 -58.69
N LEU A 15 87.54 26.48 -58.93
CA LEU A 15 86.37 27.31 -59.22
C LEU A 15 85.16 26.84 -58.40
N SER A 16 85.07 27.43 -57.21
CA SER A 16 83.84 27.86 -56.51
C SER A 16 82.51 27.20 -56.91
N ILE A 17 82.16 26.14 -56.18
CA ILE A 17 80.78 25.64 -56.03
C ILE A 17 80.04 26.64 -55.12
N PRO A 18 78.81 27.09 -55.45
CA PRO A 18 78.12 28.10 -54.67
C PRO A 18 77.71 27.54 -53.30
N LEU A 19 78.24 28.18 -52.27
CA LEU A 19 77.98 28.06 -50.84
C LEU A 19 76.54 28.52 -50.47
N GLY A 20 75.54 28.15 -51.28
CA GLY A 20 74.14 28.55 -51.12
C GLY A 20 73.16 27.40 -50.87
N LEU A 21 73.57 26.15 -51.14
CA LEU A 21 72.70 24.98 -51.04
C LEU A 21 73.01 24.06 -49.83
N LEU A 22 74.12 24.30 -49.12
CA LEU A 22 74.54 23.49 -47.96
C LEU A 22 74.19 24.13 -46.60
N CYS A 23 73.83 25.42 -46.56
CA CYS A 23 73.36 26.09 -45.35
C CYS A 23 71.83 25.98 -45.12
N LEU A 24 71.06 25.52 -46.11
CA LEU A 24 69.59 25.37 -45.97
C LEU A 24 69.17 24.00 -45.39
N ILE A 25 70.07 23.02 -45.35
CA ILE A 25 69.77 21.65 -44.89
C ILE A 25 70.11 21.44 -43.40
N LEU A 26 70.89 22.33 -42.78
CA LEU A 26 71.32 22.20 -41.37
C LEU A 26 70.47 22.99 -40.36
N VAL A 27 69.42 23.71 -40.80
CA VAL A 27 68.53 24.48 -39.90
C VAL A 27 67.21 23.74 -39.59
N VAL A 28 66.94 22.60 -40.24
CA VAL A 28 65.65 21.89 -40.09
C VAL A 28 65.64 20.84 -38.96
N SER A 29 66.73 20.71 -38.20
CA SER A 29 66.86 19.66 -37.16
C SER A 29 66.59 20.15 -35.73
N SER A 30 66.28 21.45 -35.53
CA SER A 30 65.74 21.92 -34.24
C SER A 30 64.22 21.75 -34.22
N SER A 31 63.74 20.52 -34.46
CA SER A 31 62.40 20.14 -34.05
C SER A 31 62.43 20.09 -32.52
N CYS A 32 62.07 21.22 -31.90
CA CYS A 32 61.53 21.20 -30.55
C CYS A 32 60.44 20.12 -30.57
N LYS A 33 60.72 18.96 -29.96
CA LYS A 33 59.64 18.15 -29.40
C LYS A 33 58.95 19.07 -28.41
N LYS A 34 57.93 19.79 -28.89
CA LYS A 34 56.96 20.43 -28.04
C LYS A 34 56.26 19.26 -27.38
N GLU A 35 56.78 18.83 -26.25
CA GLU A 35 55.97 18.07 -25.30
C GLU A 35 54.76 18.98 -25.06
N THR A 36 53.64 18.60 -25.66
CA THR A 36 52.37 19.22 -25.33
C THR A 36 52.13 18.87 -23.89
N VAL A 37 52.55 19.76 -22.99
CA VAL A 37 52.09 19.76 -21.60
C VAL A 37 50.58 19.96 -21.70
N TYR A 38 49.85 18.85 -21.63
CA TYR A 38 48.41 18.90 -21.52
C TYR A 38 48.10 19.64 -20.21
N ALA A 39 47.28 20.69 -20.30
CA ALA A 39 46.80 21.34 -19.09
C ALA A 39 46.05 20.30 -18.23
N PRO A 40 46.22 20.31 -16.90
CA PRO A 40 45.51 19.37 -16.03
C PRO A 40 44.00 19.42 -16.30
N SER A 41 43.40 18.24 -16.53
CA SER A 41 41.97 18.11 -16.80
C SER A 41 41.14 18.72 -15.68
N SER A 42 40.07 19.45 -16.03
CA SER A 42 39.06 19.98 -15.09
C SER A 42 37.84 19.07 -14.94
N LEU A 43 37.89 17.86 -15.51
CA LEU A 43 36.76 16.94 -15.50
C LEU A 43 36.67 16.23 -14.15
N ASN A 44 35.61 16.50 -13.39
CA ASN A 44 35.33 15.91 -12.08
C ASN A 44 33.98 15.19 -12.06
N ARG A 45 33.69 14.39 -13.10
CA ARG A 45 32.39 13.72 -13.26
C ARG A 45 32.46 12.24 -12.89
N ILE A 46 31.39 11.74 -12.26
CA ILE A 46 31.09 10.30 -12.22
C ILE A 46 30.51 9.90 -13.58
N LEU A 47 31.09 8.86 -14.19
CA LEU A 47 30.70 8.28 -15.47
C LEU A 47 29.80 7.04 -15.26
N GLY A 48 30.07 6.27 -14.21
CA GLY A 48 29.32 5.08 -13.85
C GLY A 48 29.31 4.88 -12.34
N PHE A 49 28.21 4.35 -11.83
CA PHE A 49 28.05 4.05 -10.41
C PHE A 49 27.21 2.78 -10.25
N SER A 50 27.68 1.84 -9.45
CA SER A 50 26.90 0.67 -9.04
C SER A 50 27.11 0.38 -7.56
N VAL A 51 26.15 -0.32 -6.95
CA VAL A 51 26.29 -0.91 -5.62
C VAL A 51 26.13 -2.42 -5.70
N VAL A 52 26.92 -3.14 -4.92
CA VAL A 52 26.80 -4.60 -4.82
C VAL A 52 25.80 -4.92 -3.70
N ALA A 53 24.66 -5.48 -4.07
CA ALA A 53 23.62 -5.92 -3.15
C ALA A 53 24.00 -7.24 -2.43
N PRO A 54 23.39 -7.54 -1.27
CA PRO A 54 23.48 -8.86 -0.65
C PRO A 54 23.10 -9.96 -1.66
N GLY A 55 24.00 -10.92 -1.88
CA GLY A 55 23.84 -11.94 -2.93
C GLY A 55 24.70 -11.71 -4.18
N GLY A 56 25.42 -10.58 -4.25
CA GLY A 56 26.40 -10.29 -5.31
C GLY A 56 25.81 -9.66 -6.57
N GLU A 57 24.52 -9.34 -6.58
CA GLU A 57 23.88 -8.61 -7.68
C GLU A 57 24.35 -7.15 -7.69
N SER A 58 24.73 -6.64 -8.86
CA SER A 58 25.16 -5.25 -9.04
C SER A 58 23.97 -4.39 -9.47
N LEU A 59 23.58 -3.43 -8.63
CA LEU A 59 22.51 -2.48 -8.90
C LEU A 59 23.10 -1.19 -9.46
N GLN A 60 22.71 -0.84 -10.68
CA GLN A 60 23.20 0.36 -11.36
C GLN A 60 22.55 1.63 -10.80
N GLY A 61 23.36 2.66 -10.59
CA GLY A 61 22.93 4.00 -10.20
C GLY A 61 22.90 4.96 -11.39
N SER A 62 21.87 5.80 -11.47
CA SER A 62 21.77 6.85 -12.47
C SER A 62 22.38 8.15 -11.94
N VAL A 63 23.33 8.74 -12.67
CA VAL A 63 23.97 10.00 -12.30
C VAL A 63 23.27 11.16 -13.03
N GLN A 64 22.60 12.03 -12.28
CA GLN A 64 21.92 13.23 -12.80
C GLN A 64 22.32 14.46 -11.99
N GLY A 65 23.03 15.39 -12.62
CA GLY A 65 23.47 16.61 -11.94
C GLY A 65 24.51 16.33 -10.85
N ASP A 66 24.13 16.56 -9.59
CA ASP A 66 24.86 16.24 -8.37
C ASP A 66 24.28 15.02 -7.62
N SER A 67 23.30 14.33 -8.21
CA SER A 67 22.60 13.21 -7.60
C SER A 67 23.00 11.88 -8.24
N ILE A 68 23.21 10.87 -7.41
CA ILE A 68 23.36 9.48 -7.80
C ILE A 68 22.11 8.75 -7.32
N VAL A 69 21.20 8.36 -8.22
CA VAL A 69 19.95 7.71 -7.85
C VAL A 69 20.11 6.19 -7.97
N VAL A 70 19.92 5.48 -6.86
CA VAL A 70 19.92 4.00 -6.82
C VAL A 70 18.52 3.53 -6.49
N TYR A 71 17.96 2.69 -7.37
CA TYR A 71 16.68 2.02 -7.14
C TYR A 71 16.92 0.70 -6.42
N TRP A 72 16.51 0.63 -5.15
CA TRP A 72 16.65 -0.57 -4.33
C TRP A 72 15.42 -1.47 -4.45
N PRO A 73 15.56 -2.75 -4.80
CA PRO A 73 14.41 -3.66 -4.86
C PRO A 73 13.73 -3.82 -3.50
N SER A 74 12.41 -3.67 -3.44
CA SER A 74 11.66 -3.69 -2.17
C SER A 74 11.64 -5.05 -1.46
N TYR A 75 11.97 -6.13 -2.16
CA TYR A 75 12.05 -7.47 -1.59
C TYR A 75 13.42 -7.80 -0.97
N LEU A 76 14.40 -6.91 -1.10
CA LEU A 76 15.71 -7.06 -0.48
C LEU A 76 15.80 -6.19 0.78
N ALA A 77 16.23 -6.78 1.89
CA ALA A 77 16.59 -6.02 3.08
C ALA A 77 17.66 -4.97 2.72
N ILE A 78 17.47 -3.74 3.19
CA ILE A 78 18.42 -2.65 2.97
C ILE A 78 19.55 -2.81 3.99
N PRO A 79 20.79 -3.15 3.58
CA PRO A 79 21.90 -3.24 4.51
C PRO A 79 22.34 -1.85 4.97
N ASP A 80 22.94 -1.75 6.16
CA ASP A 80 23.51 -0.48 6.65
C ASP A 80 24.63 0.05 5.75
N SER A 81 25.35 -0.84 5.05
CA SER A 81 26.44 -0.48 4.14
C SER A 81 26.55 -1.41 2.93
N VAL A 82 27.09 -0.87 1.83
CA VAL A 82 27.38 -1.60 0.58
C VAL A 82 28.75 -1.21 0.04
N SER A 83 29.34 -2.07 -0.78
CA SER A 83 30.50 -1.73 -1.61
C SER A 83 30.02 -1.09 -2.92
N THR A 84 30.71 -0.04 -3.36
CA THR A 84 30.41 0.67 -4.60
C THR A 84 31.44 0.38 -5.69
N GLU A 85 31.01 0.31 -6.94
CA GLU A 85 31.89 0.45 -8.10
C GLU A 85 31.64 1.84 -8.69
N ILE A 86 32.70 2.62 -8.86
CA ILE A 86 32.60 4.02 -9.30
C ILE A 86 33.60 4.23 -10.42
N GLU A 87 33.10 4.66 -11.57
CA GLU A 87 33.90 5.12 -12.69
C GLU A 87 33.84 6.64 -12.74
N VAL A 88 35.00 7.30 -12.81
CA VAL A 88 35.11 8.77 -12.87
C VAL A 88 35.87 9.21 -14.12
N SER A 89 35.85 10.51 -14.37
CA SER A 89 36.59 11.13 -15.48
C SER A 89 38.08 10.80 -15.43
N GLU A 90 38.73 10.80 -16.60
CA GLU A 90 40.18 10.57 -16.71
C GLU A 90 40.96 11.52 -15.77
N ASP A 91 41.97 10.96 -15.10
CA ASP A 91 42.81 11.62 -14.09
C ASP A 91 42.08 12.17 -12.85
N ALA A 92 40.77 11.90 -12.69
CA ALA A 92 40.03 12.27 -11.49
C ALA A 92 40.12 11.17 -10.40
N VAL A 93 40.00 11.59 -9.15
CA VAL A 93 39.95 10.70 -7.98
C VAL A 93 38.64 10.90 -7.24
N VAL A 94 38.04 9.83 -6.73
CA VAL A 94 36.80 9.87 -5.94
C VAL A 94 37.04 9.45 -4.49
N GLU A 95 36.42 10.15 -3.56
CA GLU A 95 36.39 9.84 -2.14
C GLU A 95 34.93 9.74 -1.65
N PRO A 96 34.49 8.62 -1.06
CA PRO A 96 35.22 7.36 -0.89
C PRO A 96 35.58 6.68 -2.22
N GLY A 97 36.74 6.01 -2.26
CA GLY A 97 37.22 5.30 -3.45
C GLY A 97 36.38 4.06 -3.78
N ALA A 98 36.48 3.56 -5.02
CA ALA A 98 35.82 2.33 -5.43
C ALA A 98 36.16 1.14 -4.50
N GLY A 99 35.19 0.26 -4.25
CA GLY A 99 35.29 -0.87 -3.32
C GLY A 99 35.15 -0.50 -1.84
N THR A 100 35.16 0.79 -1.48
CA THR A 100 34.96 1.21 -0.08
C THR A 100 33.53 0.94 0.36
N LYS A 101 33.37 0.42 1.57
CA LYS A 101 32.03 0.30 2.19
C LYS A 101 31.50 1.67 2.55
N ILE A 102 30.33 2.01 2.02
CA ILE A 102 29.62 3.27 2.28
C ILE A 102 28.27 3.01 2.90
N ALA A 103 27.76 3.97 3.66
CA ALA A 103 26.41 3.90 4.20
C ALA A 103 25.38 3.95 3.06
N LEU A 104 24.52 2.94 2.98
CA LEU A 104 23.47 2.90 1.96
C LEU A 104 22.27 3.73 2.43
N LYS A 105 22.38 5.05 2.32
CA LYS A 105 21.33 5.99 2.70
C LYS A 105 21.37 7.25 1.84
N THR A 106 20.22 7.88 1.68
CA THR A 106 20.13 9.18 1.02
C THR A 106 21.00 10.21 1.73
N GLY A 107 21.78 10.98 0.96
CA GLY A 107 22.71 11.99 1.44
C GLY A 107 24.16 11.53 1.58
N THR A 108 24.47 10.24 1.38
CA THR A 108 25.88 9.78 1.35
C THR A 108 26.64 10.51 0.23
N ALA A 109 27.72 11.20 0.60
CA ALA A 109 28.45 12.09 -0.29
C ALA A 109 29.66 11.41 -0.95
N PHE A 110 29.90 11.75 -2.21
CA PHE A 110 31.08 11.36 -2.99
C PHE A 110 31.74 12.62 -3.54
N LYS A 111 33.00 12.85 -3.21
CA LYS A 111 33.79 13.98 -3.71
C LYS A 111 34.65 13.50 -4.86
N VAL A 112 34.44 14.03 -6.05
CA VAL A 112 35.29 13.79 -7.22
C VAL A 112 36.22 14.99 -7.39
N VAL A 113 37.53 14.76 -7.32
CA VAL A 113 38.58 15.78 -7.48
C VAL A 113 39.25 15.58 -8.83
N ALA A 114 39.23 16.59 -9.69
CA ALA A 114 39.91 16.59 -10.99
C ALA A 114 41.42 16.80 -10.83
N ALA A 115 42.19 16.54 -11.90
CA ALA A 115 43.64 16.73 -11.92
C ALA A 115 44.08 18.17 -11.62
N ASN A 116 43.23 19.17 -11.90
CA ASN A 116 43.47 20.58 -11.58
C ASN A 116 43.09 20.97 -10.12
N ASN A 117 42.71 20.01 -9.27
CA ASN A 117 42.20 20.16 -7.90
C ASN A 117 40.81 20.80 -7.75
N GLU A 118 40.11 21.12 -8.84
CA GLU A 118 38.69 21.46 -8.77
C GLU A 118 37.89 20.20 -8.40
N TYR A 119 36.83 20.37 -7.62
CA TYR A 119 36.03 19.23 -7.16
C TYR A 119 34.55 19.44 -7.36
N LYS A 120 33.84 18.31 -7.44
CA LYS A 120 32.39 18.25 -7.43
C LYS A 120 31.94 17.21 -6.42
N THR A 121 30.93 17.56 -5.63
CA THR A 121 30.30 16.64 -4.69
C THR A 121 29.02 16.09 -5.29
N TYR A 122 28.85 14.78 -5.18
CA TYR A 122 27.67 14.03 -5.56
C TYR A 122 27.01 13.44 -4.31
N TYR A 123 25.69 13.29 -4.32
CA TYR A 123 24.93 12.74 -3.21
C TYR A 123 24.10 11.55 -3.65
N LEU A 124 24.17 10.46 -2.88
CA LEU A 124 23.32 9.30 -3.07
C LEU A 124 21.87 9.67 -2.76
N LYS A 125 20.96 9.27 -3.64
CA LYS A 125 19.52 9.24 -3.42
C LYS A 125 19.08 7.78 -3.52
N LEU A 126 18.83 7.17 -2.37
CA LEU A 126 18.30 5.81 -2.30
C LEU A 126 16.78 5.87 -2.47
N VAL A 127 16.27 5.19 -3.48
CA VAL A 127 14.83 5.06 -3.74
C VAL A 127 14.45 3.60 -3.61
N VAL A 128 13.62 3.26 -2.63
CA VAL A 128 13.05 1.91 -2.56
C VAL A 128 12.03 1.78 -3.67
N ASN A 129 12.29 0.88 -4.63
CA ASN A 129 11.42 0.63 -5.77
C ASN A 129 10.29 -0.32 -5.35
N GLN A 130 9.37 0.19 -4.55
CA GLN A 130 8.20 -0.55 -4.07
C GLN A 130 6.94 -0.04 -4.80
N PRO A 131 6.21 -0.91 -5.52
CA PRO A 131 4.89 -0.58 -6.04
C PRO A 131 3.92 -0.23 -4.91
N GLY A 132 2.90 0.57 -5.21
CA GLY A 132 1.80 0.80 -4.28
C GLY A 132 1.06 -0.49 -3.97
N ILE A 133 0.61 -0.67 -2.73
CA ILE A 133 -0.20 -1.82 -2.33
C ILE A 133 -1.50 -1.79 -3.14
N GLU A 134 -1.85 -2.93 -3.74
CA GLU A 134 -3.15 -3.12 -4.40
C GLU A 134 -3.98 -4.10 -3.59
N LEU A 135 -5.21 -3.69 -3.28
CA LEU A 135 -6.22 -4.55 -2.69
C LEU A 135 -7.48 -4.51 -3.56
N TYR A 136 -7.90 -5.67 -4.04
CA TYR A 136 -9.19 -5.81 -4.70
C TYR A 136 -10.29 -5.91 -3.65
N GLU A 137 -11.05 -4.83 -3.48
CA GLU A 137 -12.18 -4.75 -2.55
C GLU A 137 -13.34 -5.65 -3.07
N LEU A 138 -13.36 -6.93 -2.65
CA LEU A 138 -14.50 -7.84 -2.83
C LEU A 138 -15.72 -7.38 -2.02
N ASN A 139 -16.82 -8.15 -1.94
CA ASN A 139 -18.02 -7.84 -1.13
C ASN A 139 -17.76 -7.68 0.40
N GLY A 140 -16.51 -7.78 0.84
CA GLY A 140 -16.08 -7.56 2.21
C GLY A 140 -15.33 -8.74 2.78
N PHE A 141 -14.58 -8.44 3.83
CA PHE A 141 -13.92 -9.38 4.70
C PHE A 141 -14.67 -9.39 6.02
N SER A 142 -15.07 -10.53 6.54
CA SER A 142 -15.76 -10.53 7.83
C SER A 142 -15.52 -11.79 8.63
N THR A 143 -15.44 -11.62 9.94
CA THR A 143 -15.31 -12.74 10.87
C THR A 143 -15.81 -12.31 12.25
N THR A 144 -16.00 -13.27 13.15
CA THR A 144 -16.32 -12.99 14.54
C THR A 144 -15.04 -12.75 15.34
N LYS A 145 -15.16 -12.18 16.54
CA LYS A 145 -14.05 -12.17 17.51
C LYS A 145 -13.48 -13.57 17.74
N GLY A 146 -12.16 -13.65 17.86
CA GLY A 146 -11.41 -14.91 17.91
C GLY A 146 -11.29 -15.64 16.56
N GLY A 147 -11.95 -15.15 15.52
CA GLY A 147 -11.91 -15.70 14.18
C GLY A 147 -10.77 -15.16 13.32
N ALA A 148 -10.70 -15.65 12.08
CA ALA A 148 -9.73 -15.20 11.10
C ALA A 148 -10.35 -15.05 9.70
N VAL A 149 -9.74 -14.20 8.88
CA VAL A 149 -10.04 -14.02 7.46
C VAL A 149 -8.78 -14.30 6.66
N ASN A 150 -8.90 -15.11 5.60
CA ASN A 150 -7.81 -15.36 4.66
C ASN A 150 -7.98 -14.46 3.43
N ILE A 151 -6.96 -13.66 3.12
CA ILE A 151 -6.89 -12.81 1.93
C ILE A 151 -5.83 -13.40 0.99
N GLN A 152 -6.22 -13.80 -0.21
CA GLN A 152 -5.31 -14.42 -1.17
C GLN A 152 -4.28 -13.41 -1.70
N LEU A 153 -3.02 -13.80 -1.67
CA LEU A 153 -1.92 -13.02 -2.23
C LEU A 153 -1.85 -13.14 -3.75
N TYR A 154 -1.28 -12.11 -4.37
CA TYR A 154 -1.03 -11.98 -5.82
C TYR A 154 -2.29 -11.83 -6.68
N THR A 155 -3.47 -12.19 -6.16
CA THR A 155 -4.78 -11.99 -6.80
C THR A 155 -5.58 -10.88 -6.13
N ILE A 156 -5.86 -11.00 -4.82
CA ILE A 156 -6.67 -10.05 -4.06
C ILE A 156 -5.79 -8.97 -3.43
N LEU A 157 -4.72 -9.36 -2.74
CA LEU A 157 -3.74 -8.45 -2.13
C LEU A 157 -2.38 -8.60 -2.80
N LYS A 158 -1.81 -7.49 -3.28
CA LYS A 158 -0.53 -7.47 -3.99
C LYS A 158 0.42 -6.43 -3.40
N TYR A 159 1.70 -6.63 -3.71
CA TYR A 159 2.79 -5.68 -3.43
C TYR A 159 3.01 -5.38 -1.94
N ILE A 160 2.74 -6.36 -1.07
CA ILE A 160 3.20 -6.34 0.33
C ILE A 160 4.52 -7.09 0.48
N ILE A 161 5.32 -6.70 1.47
CA ILE A 161 6.50 -7.43 1.94
C ILE A 161 6.05 -8.52 2.91
N GLU A 162 6.49 -9.74 2.67
CA GLU A 162 6.04 -10.90 3.44
C GLU A 162 6.81 -11.10 4.76
N ASP A 163 6.77 -10.08 5.61
CA ASP A 163 7.46 -10.04 6.89
C ASP A 163 6.58 -9.31 7.90
N THR A 164 6.25 -9.97 9.02
CA THR A 164 5.38 -9.43 10.07
C THR A 164 6.02 -8.28 10.86
N THR A 165 7.33 -8.10 10.76
CA THR A 165 8.06 -6.97 11.36
C THR A 165 8.00 -5.71 10.49
N VAL A 166 7.82 -5.89 9.17
CA VAL A 166 7.80 -4.82 8.16
C VAL A 166 6.37 -4.46 7.74
N THR A 167 5.51 -5.46 7.63
CA THR A 167 4.13 -5.32 7.20
C THR A 167 3.18 -5.43 8.38
N LYS A 168 2.24 -4.51 8.45
CA LYS A 168 1.28 -4.39 9.55
C LYS A 168 -0.10 -4.09 8.97
N PHE A 169 -1.11 -4.59 9.66
CA PHE A 169 -2.51 -4.40 9.32
C PHE A 169 -3.21 -3.72 10.49
N TRP A 170 -4.19 -2.87 10.19
CA TRP A 170 -5.05 -2.25 11.17
C TRP A 170 -6.49 -2.19 10.68
N LEU A 171 -7.41 -2.24 11.64
CA LEU A 171 -8.81 -1.89 11.46
C LEU A 171 -9.00 -0.44 11.90
N GLN A 172 -9.40 0.42 10.98
CA GLN A 172 -9.66 1.83 11.25
C GLN A 172 -11.16 2.09 11.30
N ASN A 173 -11.65 2.66 12.41
CA ASN A 173 -13.05 3.04 12.56
C ASN A 173 -13.34 4.39 11.87
N GLU A 174 -14.61 4.81 11.83
CA GLU A 174 -15.03 6.08 11.22
C GLU A 174 -14.44 7.31 11.95
N ALA A 175 -14.17 7.22 13.25
CA ALA A 175 -13.51 8.27 14.03
C ALA A 175 -12.00 8.39 13.73
N GLY A 176 -11.43 7.44 12.99
CA GLY A 176 -10.03 7.39 12.62
C GLY A 176 -9.14 6.62 13.61
N ASP A 177 -9.69 6.06 14.67
CA ASP A 177 -8.95 5.20 15.60
C ASP A 177 -8.57 3.89 14.89
N ALA A 178 -7.33 3.45 15.09
CA ALA A 178 -6.78 2.26 14.45
C ALA A 178 -6.42 1.19 15.49
N LEU A 179 -6.96 -0.01 15.30
CA LEU A 179 -6.64 -1.20 16.08
C LEU A 179 -5.70 -2.09 15.26
N SER A 180 -4.54 -2.43 15.82
CA SER A 180 -3.57 -3.30 15.13
C SER A 180 -4.11 -4.71 15.00
N LEU A 181 -4.13 -5.27 13.80
CA LEU A 181 -4.68 -6.59 13.53
C LEU A 181 -3.55 -7.61 13.43
N PRO A 182 -3.48 -8.61 14.34
CA PRO A 182 -2.52 -9.70 14.22
C PRO A 182 -2.74 -10.46 12.92
N TRP A 183 -1.65 -10.91 12.32
CA TRP A 183 -1.72 -11.61 11.05
C TRP A 183 -0.55 -12.58 10.89
N ASP A 184 -0.72 -13.54 9.98
CA ASP A 184 0.29 -14.55 9.66
C ASP A 184 0.17 -14.96 8.18
N PHE A 185 1.17 -15.69 7.68
CA PHE A 185 1.12 -16.33 6.37
C PHE A 185 0.62 -17.76 6.48
N THR A 186 -0.24 -18.15 5.54
CA THR A 186 -0.64 -19.54 5.39
C THR A 186 -0.64 -19.93 3.91
N GLU A 187 -0.35 -21.20 3.65
CA GLU A 187 -0.44 -21.79 2.33
C GLU A 187 -1.54 -22.87 2.33
N GLN A 188 -2.43 -22.81 1.34
CA GLN A 188 -3.53 -23.76 1.19
C GLN A 188 -3.72 -24.07 -0.29
N GLY A 189 -3.58 -25.34 -0.67
CA GLY A 189 -3.77 -25.79 -2.05
C GLY A 189 -2.85 -25.12 -3.07
N GLY A 190 -1.61 -24.82 -2.67
CA GLY A 190 -0.62 -24.11 -3.51
C GLY A 190 -0.90 -22.61 -3.69
N SER A 191 -1.92 -22.07 -3.02
CA SER A 191 -2.19 -20.63 -2.94
C SER A 191 -1.70 -20.08 -1.60
N ARG A 192 -1.19 -18.85 -1.62
CA ARG A 192 -0.66 -18.15 -0.45
C ARG A 192 -1.68 -17.12 0.04
N PHE A 193 -1.83 -17.01 1.35
CA PHE A 193 -2.80 -16.13 1.98
C PHE A 193 -2.15 -15.37 3.13
N VAL A 194 -2.62 -14.13 3.31
CA VAL A 194 -2.53 -13.43 4.59
C VAL A 194 -3.73 -13.84 5.43
N GLN A 195 -3.48 -14.39 6.60
CA GLN A 195 -4.52 -14.70 7.57
C GLN A 195 -4.59 -13.58 8.61
N LEU A 196 -5.59 -12.72 8.49
CA LEU A 196 -5.89 -11.67 9.47
C LEU A 196 -6.72 -12.24 10.62
N LYS A 197 -6.29 -12.05 11.87
CA LYS A 197 -6.93 -12.61 13.06
C LYS A 197 -7.56 -11.50 13.88
N VAL A 198 -8.85 -11.62 14.20
CA VAL A 198 -9.54 -10.69 15.10
C VAL A 198 -9.40 -11.22 16.52
N PRO A 199 -8.69 -10.56 17.44
CA PRO A 199 -8.57 -11.01 18.82
C PRO A 199 -9.93 -11.10 19.52
N ASN A 200 -10.06 -12.02 20.46
CA ASN A 200 -11.20 -12.05 21.38
C ASN A 200 -10.97 -11.05 22.53
N ASP A 201 -10.95 -9.76 22.18
CA ASP A 201 -10.64 -8.66 23.08
C ASP A 201 -11.73 -7.56 22.97
N PRO A 202 -12.25 -7.01 24.09
CA PRO A 202 -13.27 -5.96 24.10
C PRO A 202 -12.91 -4.68 23.32
N ALA A 203 -11.62 -4.42 23.07
CA ALA A 203 -11.18 -3.28 22.27
C ALA A 203 -11.65 -3.38 20.81
N TYR A 204 -11.80 -4.58 20.29
CA TYR A 204 -12.38 -4.83 18.97
C TYR A 204 -13.89 -4.83 19.13
N LYS A 205 -14.60 -3.87 18.57
CA LYS A 205 -16.07 -3.85 18.64
C LYS A 205 -16.64 -4.43 17.36
N GLU A 206 -17.84 -4.99 17.44
CA GLU A 206 -18.61 -5.37 16.28
C GLU A 206 -18.92 -4.12 15.46
N GLY A 207 -18.78 -4.22 14.14
CA GLY A 207 -18.84 -3.04 13.28
C GLY A 207 -18.12 -3.21 11.95
N ALA A 208 -18.22 -2.18 11.12
CA ALA A 208 -17.48 -2.06 9.87
C ALA A 208 -16.22 -1.20 10.07
N TYR A 209 -15.13 -1.60 9.44
CA TYR A 209 -13.82 -0.97 9.55
C TYR A 209 -13.18 -0.84 8.17
N ALA A 210 -12.48 0.27 7.95
CA ALA A 210 -11.54 0.36 6.84
C ALA A 210 -10.30 -0.48 7.15
N LEU A 211 -9.74 -1.14 6.14
CA LEU A 211 -8.50 -1.89 6.27
C LEU A 211 -7.33 -0.98 5.92
N LYS A 212 -6.48 -0.71 6.91
CA LYS A 212 -5.21 -0.02 6.73
C LYS A 212 -4.08 -1.03 6.67
N ILE A 213 -3.18 -0.86 5.71
CA ILE A 213 -2.00 -1.70 5.49
C ILE A 213 -0.80 -0.79 5.38
N GLU A 214 0.26 -1.08 6.12
CA GLU A 214 1.57 -0.45 5.95
C GLU A 214 2.56 -1.56 5.67
N SER A 215 3.37 -1.39 4.63
CA SER A 215 4.34 -2.38 4.22
C SER A 215 5.57 -1.68 3.67
N GLY A 216 6.67 -1.73 4.42
CA GLY A 216 7.90 -1.03 4.04
C GLY A 216 7.69 0.48 3.94
N THR A 217 7.77 1.02 2.72
CA THR A 217 7.68 2.48 2.48
C THR A 217 6.31 2.95 1.98
N VAL A 218 5.38 2.02 1.76
CA VAL A 218 4.05 2.32 1.21
C VAL A 218 2.97 2.00 2.22
N SER A 219 1.87 2.73 2.11
CA SER A 219 0.66 2.52 2.90
C SER A 219 -0.57 2.50 2.01
N TYR A 220 -1.57 1.74 2.42
CA TYR A 220 -2.88 1.68 1.81
C TYR A 220 -3.94 1.81 2.88
N LEU A 221 -5.01 2.54 2.57
CA LEU A 221 -6.23 2.62 3.36
C LEU A 221 -7.39 2.39 2.41
N SER A 222 -8.24 1.42 2.71
CA SER A 222 -9.43 1.17 1.91
C SER A 222 -10.36 2.38 1.94
N SER A 223 -10.98 2.67 0.80
CA SER A 223 -11.91 3.81 0.69
C SER A 223 -13.24 3.56 1.40
N ASN A 224 -13.61 2.29 1.52
CA ASN A 224 -14.81 1.83 2.20
C ASN A 224 -14.45 1.06 3.47
N ALA A 225 -15.44 0.90 4.36
CA ALA A 225 -15.33 0.05 5.54
C ALA A 225 -15.51 -1.43 5.16
N ILE A 226 -14.51 -2.00 4.48
CA ILE A 226 -14.58 -3.33 3.85
C ILE A 226 -14.40 -4.50 4.81
N PHE A 227 -14.04 -4.26 6.08
CA PHE A 227 -13.80 -5.32 7.06
C PHE A 227 -14.86 -5.29 8.18
N GLY A 228 -15.65 -6.34 8.32
CA GLY A 228 -16.70 -6.48 9.33
C GLY A 228 -16.28 -7.38 10.51
N ILE A 229 -16.36 -6.87 11.73
CA ILE A 229 -16.35 -7.69 12.93
C ILE A 229 -17.79 -8.00 13.29
N LEU A 230 -18.15 -9.29 13.29
CA LEU A 230 -19.52 -9.75 13.43
C LEU A 230 -19.79 -10.33 14.81
N TYR A 231 -21.04 -10.19 15.26
CA TYR A 231 -21.60 -11.04 16.30
C TYR A 231 -21.68 -12.50 15.80
N PRO A 232 -21.45 -13.50 16.66
CA PRO A 232 -21.64 -14.89 16.27
C PRO A 232 -23.13 -15.14 15.96
N GLY A 233 -23.42 -15.97 14.95
CA GLY A 233 -24.79 -16.27 14.57
C GLY A 233 -25.63 -16.88 15.69
N SER A 234 -24.99 -17.58 16.64
CA SER A 234 -25.63 -18.12 17.84
C SER A 234 -26.08 -17.05 18.85
N ALA A 235 -25.58 -15.81 18.73
CA ALA A 235 -26.02 -14.71 19.57
C ALA A 235 -27.33 -14.08 19.07
N LYS A 236 -27.84 -14.45 17.89
CA LYS A 236 -29.04 -13.81 17.30
C LYS A 236 -30.17 -13.74 18.34
N PRO A 237 -30.76 -12.56 18.59
CA PRO A 237 -31.76 -12.44 19.64
C PRO A 237 -33.01 -13.25 19.29
N LYS A 238 -33.74 -13.63 20.34
CA LYS A 238 -35.03 -14.31 20.23
C LYS A 238 -36.04 -13.58 21.09
N ALA A 239 -37.15 -13.17 20.49
CA ALA A 239 -38.27 -12.64 21.24
C ALA A 239 -39.22 -13.74 21.71
N ASP A 240 -39.91 -13.49 22.81
CA ASP A 240 -40.94 -14.37 23.33
C ASP A 240 -42.23 -14.22 22.50
N ASN A 241 -43.01 -15.30 22.45
CA ASN A 241 -44.30 -15.27 21.79
C ASN A 241 -45.29 -14.41 22.60
N ILE A 242 -46.12 -13.66 21.90
CA ILE A 242 -47.26 -12.96 22.51
C ILE A 242 -48.44 -13.93 22.54
N THR A 243 -48.91 -14.27 23.75
CA THR A 243 -50.04 -15.18 23.96
C THR A 243 -51.32 -14.48 24.37
N GLU A 244 -51.23 -13.23 24.84
CA GLU A 244 -52.37 -12.45 25.35
C GLU A 244 -52.63 -11.24 24.46
N PRO A 245 -53.89 -10.79 24.29
CA PRO A 245 -54.21 -9.57 23.58
C PRO A 245 -53.41 -8.36 24.07
N ILE A 246 -52.94 -7.53 23.14
CA ILE A 246 -52.24 -6.28 23.44
C ILE A 246 -53.14 -5.09 23.11
N THR A 247 -53.14 -4.10 24.00
CA THR A 247 -53.71 -2.77 23.73
C THR A 247 -52.69 -1.72 24.10
N VAL A 248 -52.39 -0.81 23.18
CA VAL A 248 -51.43 0.28 23.36
C VAL A 248 -51.98 1.55 22.75
N LYS A 249 -51.74 2.71 23.38
CA LYS A 249 -52.13 3.99 22.80
C LYS A 249 -51.03 4.55 21.93
N ARG A 250 -51.40 5.34 20.92
CA ARG A 250 -50.44 6.17 20.20
C ARG A 250 -49.70 7.09 21.17
N GLY A 251 -48.39 7.24 20.97
CA GLY A 251 -47.52 8.03 21.82
C GLY A 251 -47.04 7.32 23.09
N GLU A 252 -47.65 6.20 23.48
CA GLU A 252 -47.21 5.37 24.60
C GLU A 252 -46.11 4.37 24.16
N THR A 253 -45.56 3.67 25.16
CA THR A 253 -44.53 2.66 24.96
C THR A 253 -45.07 1.25 25.11
N ILE A 254 -44.57 0.33 24.28
CA ILE A 254 -44.79 -1.11 24.38
C ILE A 254 -43.46 -1.82 24.66
N THR A 255 -43.49 -2.87 25.49
CA THR A 255 -42.29 -3.66 25.82
C THR A 255 -42.48 -5.10 25.38
N PHE A 256 -41.48 -5.64 24.69
CA PHE A 256 -41.40 -7.05 24.31
C PHE A 256 -40.32 -7.74 25.15
N SER A 257 -40.61 -8.96 25.59
CA SER A 257 -39.67 -9.82 26.32
C SER A 257 -38.95 -10.77 25.37
N GLY A 258 -37.78 -11.26 25.79
CA GLY A 258 -37.02 -12.24 25.04
C GLY A 258 -35.66 -12.53 25.66
N SER A 259 -34.70 -12.89 24.81
CA SER A 259 -33.33 -13.23 25.21
C SER A 259 -32.31 -12.78 24.17
N GLY A 260 -31.15 -12.36 24.66
CA GLY A 260 -30.00 -11.99 23.84
C GLY A 260 -30.23 -10.74 23.00
N PHE A 261 -31.04 -9.77 23.45
CA PHE A 261 -31.17 -8.49 22.75
C PHE A 261 -29.87 -7.67 22.88
N PHE A 262 -29.32 -7.22 21.76
CA PHE A 262 -28.16 -6.34 21.67
C PHE A 262 -28.31 -5.46 20.42
N ASP A 263 -27.70 -4.27 20.46
CA ASP A 263 -27.69 -3.31 19.35
C ASP A 263 -29.07 -3.19 18.68
N MET A 264 -30.11 -3.16 19.52
CA MET A 264 -31.49 -3.08 19.05
C MET A 264 -31.67 -1.72 18.36
N LYS A 265 -32.52 -1.71 17.33
CA LYS A 265 -32.89 -0.52 16.56
C LYS A 265 -34.41 -0.46 16.50
N GLU A 266 -34.98 0.18 15.48
CA GLU A 266 -36.42 0.32 15.30
C GLU A 266 -37.16 -1.03 15.20
N ALA A 267 -38.47 -1.05 15.49
CA ALA A 267 -39.32 -2.19 15.16
C ALA A 267 -40.19 -1.85 13.95
N ARG A 268 -40.20 -2.73 12.95
CA ARG A 268 -41.05 -2.60 11.77
C ARG A 268 -42.35 -3.37 12.00
N LEU A 269 -43.47 -2.73 11.69
CA LEU A 269 -44.78 -3.36 11.67
C LEU A 269 -45.30 -3.39 10.23
N PHE A 270 -45.69 -4.56 9.78
CA PHE A 270 -46.14 -4.78 8.41
C PHE A 270 -47.32 -5.76 8.37
N GLY A 271 -48.06 -5.74 7.27
CA GLY A 271 -49.14 -6.68 6.99
C GLY A 271 -49.20 -6.97 5.48
N TYR A 272 -50.30 -7.56 5.04
CA TYR A 272 -50.53 -7.85 3.62
C TYR A 272 -51.72 -7.07 3.09
N ASP A 273 -51.66 -6.64 1.82
CA ASP A 273 -52.82 -6.10 1.13
C ASP A 273 -53.71 -7.25 0.58
N ALA A 274 -54.86 -6.90 0.00
CA ALA A 274 -55.78 -7.88 -0.58
C ALA A 274 -55.18 -8.71 -1.74
N ASN A 275 -54.03 -8.28 -2.29
CA ASN A 275 -53.30 -8.96 -3.36
C ASN A 275 -52.07 -9.71 -2.83
N TRP A 276 -51.92 -9.87 -1.51
CA TRP A 276 -50.79 -10.53 -0.85
C TRP A 276 -49.45 -9.82 -1.03
N ASN A 277 -49.46 -8.51 -1.31
CA ASN A 277 -48.24 -7.71 -1.27
C ASN A 277 -47.97 -7.28 0.17
N GLU A 278 -46.71 -7.41 0.60
CA GLU A 278 -46.27 -6.89 1.89
C GLU A 278 -46.35 -5.36 1.90
N GLN A 279 -46.95 -4.81 2.95
CA GLN A 279 -47.07 -3.37 3.16
C GLN A 279 -46.62 -2.99 4.56
N GLU A 280 -45.73 -2.00 4.65
CA GLU A 280 -45.35 -1.45 5.95
C GLU A 280 -46.49 -0.58 6.49
N ILE A 281 -46.96 -0.90 7.70
CA ILE A 281 -48.01 -0.17 8.40
C ILE A 281 -47.39 0.99 9.18
N GLY A 282 -46.21 0.76 9.75
CA GLY A 282 -45.42 1.80 10.41
C GLY A 282 -44.19 1.23 11.11
N THR A 283 -43.43 2.13 11.73
CA THR A 283 -42.21 1.80 12.45
C THR A 283 -42.29 2.36 13.87
N PHE A 284 -41.97 1.54 14.87
CA PHE A 284 -41.84 2.00 16.25
C PHE A 284 -40.40 2.41 16.53
N THR A 285 -40.24 3.50 17.28
CA THR A 285 -38.92 4.03 17.66
C THR A 285 -38.43 3.32 18.91
N LEU A 286 -37.16 2.90 18.94
CA LEU A 286 -36.57 2.31 20.13
C LEU A 286 -36.46 3.34 21.25
N GLU A 287 -36.92 2.99 22.45
CA GLU A 287 -36.74 3.80 23.66
C GLU A 287 -35.61 3.25 24.53
N ASN A 288 -35.61 1.94 24.79
CA ASN A 288 -34.60 1.28 25.59
C ASN A 288 -34.56 -0.23 25.32
N PHE A 289 -33.46 -0.90 25.67
CA PHE A 289 -33.41 -2.35 25.75
C PHE A 289 -32.47 -2.82 26.86
N THR A 290 -32.71 -4.03 27.33
CA THR A 290 -31.80 -4.86 28.13
C THR A 290 -31.59 -6.18 27.39
N GLU A 291 -30.77 -7.08 27.91
CA GLU A 291 -30.60 -8.41 27.31
C GLU A 291 -31.90 -9.23 27.21
N THR A 292 -32.92 -8.91 27.99
CA THR A 292 -34.17 -9.68 28.10
C THR A 292 -35.44 -8.89 27.78
N SER A 293 -35.34 -7.59 27.52
CA SER A 293 -36.49 -6.76 27.20
C SER A 293 -36.13 -5.66 26.22
N VAL A 294 -37.08 -5.27 25.36
CA VAL A 294 -36.93 -4.13 24.47
C VAL A 294 -38.22 -3.31 24.46
N THR A 295 -38.08 -2.02 24.69
CA THR A 295 -39.17 -1.06 24.78
C THR A 295 -39.14 -0.11 23.59
N TYR A 296 -40.31 0.06 22.99
CA TYR A 296 -40.54 0.85 21.80
C TYR A 296 -41.63 1.88 22.03
N LYS A 297 -41.49 3.06 21.43
CA LYS A 297 -42.53 4.09 21.38
C LYS A 297 -43.39 3.93 20.12
N VAL A 298 -44.70 3.88 20.33
CA VAL A 298 -45.70 3.88 19.25
C VAL A 298 -45.85 5.31 18.71
N PRO A 299 -45.70 5.55 17.40
CA PRO A 299 -45.87 6.89 16.81
C PRO A 299 -47.26 7.49 17.06
N ASP A 300 -47.33 8.81 17.25
CA ASP A 300 -48.59 9.54 17.45
C ASP A 300 -49.56 9.42 16.25
N ASN A 301 -49.01 9.11 15.07
CA ASN A 301 -49.74 8.95 13.81
C ASN A 301 -49.89 7.49 13.36
N PHE A 302 -49.55 6.50 14.20
CA PHE A 302 -49.71 5.09 13.84
C PHE A 302 -51.21 4.78 13.60
N PRO A 303 -51.60 4.06 12.55
CA PRO A 303 -53.02 3.78 12.29
C PRO A 303 -53.70 3.10 13.49
N ALA A 304 -54.85 3.62 13.93
CA ALA A 304 -55.62 2.98 15.01
C ALA A 304 -56.48 1.86 14.44
N GLY A 305 -56.74 0.86 15.28
CA GLY A 305 -57.51 -0.30 14.91
C GLY A 305 -57.10 -1.52 15.73
N THR A 306 -57.83 -2.61 15.51
CA THR A 306 -57.49 -3.93 16.03
C THR A 306 -57.00 -4.77 14.87
N TYR A 307 -55.81 -5.32 15.05
CA TYR A 307 -55.12 -6.19 14.09
C TYR A 307 -55.01 -7.62 14.62
N GLU A 308 -54.91 -8.59 13.72
CA GLU A 308 -54.58 -9.99 14.04
C GLU A 308 -53.05 -10.18 14.01
N LEU A 309 -52.42 -10.33 15.17
CA LEU A 309 -50.99 -10.61 15.24
C LEU A 309 -50.70 -11.99 14.64
N GLY A 310 -49.86 -12.04 13.62
CA GLY A 310 -49.52 -13.24 12.86
C GLY A 310 -50.54 -13.62 11.77
N GLY A 311 -51.60 -12.81 11.60
CA GLY A 311 -52.61 -12.97 10.55
C GLY A 311 -52.06 -12.66 9.17
N TRP A 312 -52.49 -13.41 8.15
CA TRP A 312 -52.03 -13.26 6.76
C TRP A 312 -53.03 -12.54 5.85
N ASP A 313 -54.16 -12.09 6.41
CA ASP A 313 -55.17 -11.33 5.68
C ASP A 313 -54.94 -9.81 5.81
N THR A 314 -55.92 -9.02 5.37
CA THR A 314 -55.86 -7.55 5.39
C THR A 314 -55.92 -6.95 6.79
N ASP A 315 -56.36 -7.73 7.79
CA ASP A 315 -56.42 -7.31 9.19
C ASP A 315 -55.19 -7.81 9.97
N GLY A 316 -54.31 -8.57 9.31
CA GLY A 316 -53.07 -9.11 9.86
C GLY A 316 -51.99 -8.07 10.13
N ILE A 317 -51.22 -8.30 11.20
CA ILE A 317 -50.00 -7.55 11.53
C ILE A 317 -48.87 -8.48 11.96
N PHE A 318 -47.67 -8.16 11.52
CA PHE A 318 -46.42 -8.78 11.95
C PHE A 318 -45.52 -7.71 12.56
N ILE A 319 -44.78 -8.08 13.60
CA ILE A 319 -43.84 -7.19 14.28
C ILE A 319 -42.44 -7.78 14.13
N GLN A 320 -41.52 -6.98 13.62
CA GLN A 320 -40.12 -7.32 13.40
C GLN A 320 -39.21 -6.35 14.16
N LEU A 321 -38.50 -6.85 15.16
CA LEU A 321 -37.54 -6.06 15.93
C LEU A 321 -36.20 -6.02 15.19
N ARG A 322 -35.73 -4.83 14.79
CA ARG A 322 -34.43 -4.70 14.14
C ARG A 322 -33.30 -4.78 15.17
N THR A 323 -32.22 -5.46 14.81
CA THR A 323 -30.98 -5.56 15.61
C THR A 323 -29.77 -5.16 14.75
N SER A 324 -28.56 -5.49 15.19
CA SER A 324 -27.31 -5.19 14.50
C SER A 324 -27.33 -5.68 13.06
N ASP A 325 -26.75 -4.89 12.15
CA ASP A 325 -26.50 -5.34 10.77
C ASP A 325 -25.21 -6.21 10.70
N PHE A 326 -24.48 -6.33 11.81
CA PHE A 326 -23.22 -7.06 11.94
C PHE A 326 -23.41 -8.48 12.49
N ILE A 327 -24.45 -9.20 12.03
CA ILE A 327 -24.67 -10.61 12.38
C ILE A 327 -25.06 -11.41 11.13
N GLY A 328 -24.40 -12.55 10.92
CA GLY A 328 -24.65 -13.41 9.76
C GLY A 328 -23.95 -12.91 8.48
N ASN A 329 -24.70 -12.73 7.40
CA ASN A 329 -24.16 -12.45 6.06
C ASN A 329 -24.02 -10.94 5.80
N TRP A 330 -23.13 -10.28 6.54
CA TRP A 330 -22.81 -8.87 6.32
C TRP A 330 -21.99 -8.66 5.03
N SER A 331 -22.23 -7.53 4.35
CA SER A 331 -21.45 -7.05 3.20
C SER A 331 -21.40 -5.53 3.25
N TRP A 332 -20.25 -4.93 2.93
CA TRP A 332 -20.14 -3.47 2.88
C TRP A 332 -20.87 -2.86 1.67
N SER A 333 -21.06 -3.64 0.59
CA SER A 333 -21.75 -3.19 -0.63
C SER A 333 -23.28 -3.32 -0.53
N GLY A 334 -23.79 -3.96 0.53
CA GLY A 334 -25.21 -4.15 0.76
C GLY A 334 -25.46 -4.85 2.10
N SER A 335 -25.74 -4.07 3.14
CA SER A 335 -26.10 -4.61 4.45
C SER A 335 -27.55 -5.06 4.47
N ASN A 336 -27.80 -6.36 4.67
CA ASN A 336 -29.13 -6.86 4.95
C ASN A 336 -29.53 -6.45 6.37
N LYS A 337 -30.68 -5.78 6.51
CA LYS A 337 -31.26 -5.52 7.82
C LYS A 337 -31.60 -6.84 8.49
N VAL A 338 -31.21 -7.00 9.74
CA VAL A 338 -31.50 -8.21 10.52
C VAL A 338 -32.66 -7.94 11.46
N TYR A 339 -33.67 -8.81 11.37
CA TYR A 339 -34.87 -8.75 12.19
C TYR A 339 -35.05 -10.00 13.05
N VAL A 340 -35.69 -9.79 14.19
CA VAL A 340 -36.21 -10.79 15.12
C VAL A 340 -37.73 -10.70 15.06
N ASN A 341 -38.39 -11.76 14.63
CA ASN A 341 -39.84 -11.78 14.57
C ASN A 341 -40.42 -11.88 15.98
N ILE A 342 -41.54 -11.20 16.20
CA ILE A 342 -42.43 -11.42 17.33
C ILE A 342 -43.56 -12.31 16.83
N ASP A 343 -43.59 -13.55 17.30
CA ASP A 343 -44.62 -14.50 16.93
C ASP A 343 -45.80 -14.43 17.92
N GLY A 344 -47.00 -14.74 17.45
CA GLY A 344 -48.20 -14.73 18.26
C GLY A 344 -49.42 -15.12 17.43
N ASN A 345 -50.53 -15.38 18.11
CA ASN A 345 -51.84 -15.59 17.47
C ASN A 345 -52.92 -15.00 18.39
N THR A 346 -53.00 -13.67 18.39
CA THR A 346 -53.86 -12.88 19.29
C THR A 346 -54.13 -11.50 18.68
N SER A 347 -54.95 -10.66 19.33
CA SER A 347 -55.21 -9.32 18.85
C SER A 347 -54.17 -8.30 19.31
N PHE A 348 -53.87 -7.34 18.44
CA PHE A 348 -53.04 -6.18 18.71
C PHE A 348 -53.86 -4.91 18.43
N THR A 349 -54.23 -4.17 19.46
CA THR A 349 -55.08 -2.97 19.34
C THR A 349 -54.27 -1.71 19.59
N VAL A 350 -54.39 -0.74 18.66
CA VAL A 350 -53.84 0.60 18.81
C VAL A 350 -54.97 1.61 18.96
N GLU A 351 -54.95 2.35 20.07
CA GLU A 351 -55.94 3.40 20.42
C GLU A 351 -55.44 4.83 20.17
#